data_AF-A0A7X0GFW9-F1
#
_entry.id   AF-A0A7X0GFW9-F1
#
_cell.length_a   1.000
_cell.length_b   1.000
_cell.length_c   1.000
_cell.angle_alpha   90.00
_cell.angle_beta   90.00
_cell.angle_gamma   90.00
#
_symmetry.space_group_name_H-M   'P 1'
#
loop_
_entity.id
_entity.type
_entity.pdbx_description
1 polymer ?
#
loop_
_entity_poly.entity_id
_entity_poly.type
_entity_poly.pdbx_seq_one_letter_code
_entity_poly.pdbx_strand_id
1 'polypeptide(L)' 'MWRGILVVRESWETAAGDLAFEYDGDLSALEARLAAAELGSALAGQVLTIATPRGGTINVAAAV' A
#
# COMPACT_ATOMS: atom_id res chain seq x y z
N MET A 1 -4.71 -1.67 -21.43
CA MET A 1 -4.86 -0.41 -20.67
C MET A 1 -5.66 -0.75 -19.42
N TRP A 2 -5.01 -0.97 -18.27
CA TRP A 2 -5.71 -1.48 -17.07
C TRP A 2 -5.79 -0.35 -16.04
N ARG A 3 -7.01 0.15 -15.81
CA ARG A 3 -7.36 1.04 -14.70
C ARG A 3 -7.98 0.16 -13.61
N GLY A 4 -7.15 -0.31 -12.66
CA GLY A 4 -7.66 -0.85 -11.40
C GLY A 4 -8.11 0.30 -10.52
N ILE A 5 -9.33 0.24 -10.00
CA ILE A 5 -9.86 1.25 -9.06
C ILE A 5 -9.35 0.89 -7.67
N LEU A 6 -8.61 1.79 -7.05
CA LEU A 6 -8.28 1.69 -5.63
C LEU A 6 -9.51 2.10 -4.81
N VAL A 7 -10.07 1.18 -4.03
CA VAL A 7 -11.18 1.46 -3.10
C VAL A 7 -10.60 1.66 -1.71
N VAL A 8 -10.69 2.88 -1.18
CA VAL A 8 -10.19 3.24 0.15
C VAL A 8 -11.38 3.43 1.09
N ARG A 9 -11.44 2.68 2.20
CA ARG A 9 -12.45 2.83 3.25
C ARG A 9 -11.77 3.17 4.56
N GLU A 10 -12.09 4.33 5.12
CA GLU A 10 -11.71 4.70 6.48
C GLU A 10 -12.76 4.14 7.45
N SER A 11 -12.34 3.41 8.49
CA SER A 11 -13.19 2.97 9.59
C SER A 11 -12.70 3.53 10.92
N TRP A 12 -13.60 3.55 11.90
CA TRP A 12 -13.29 4.02 13.26
C TRP A 12 -12.12 3.24 13.89
N GLU A 13 -11.91 1.97 13.52
CA GLU A 13 -10.76 1.16 13.95
C GLU A 13 -9.40 1.62 13.37
N THR A 14 -9.40 2.41 12.28
CA THR A 14 -8.18 2.88 11.59
C THR A 14 -7.76 4.30 11.93
N ALA A 15 -8.54 5.03 12.75
CA ALA A 15 -8.34 6.44 13.08
C ALA A 15 -7.14 6.74 14.03
N ALA A 16 -6.42 5.70 14.49
CA ALA A 16 -5.28 5.82 15.42
C ALA A 16 -3.99 5.13 14.94
N GLY A 17 -3.93 4.62 13.71
CA GLY A 17 -2.78 3.86 13.19
C GLY A 17 -2.34 4.29 11.78
N ASP A 18 -1.24 3.69 11.30
CA ASP A 18 -0.80 3.82 9.91
C ASP A 18 -1.92 3.40 8.94
N LEU A 19 -2.12 4.16 7.87
CA LEU A 19 -3.18 3.91 6.88
C LEU A 19 -2.97 2.54 6.23
N ALA A 20 -3.98 1.67 6.23
CA ALA A 20 -3.88 0.33 5.65
C ALA A 20 -5.00 0.03 4.66
N PHE A 21 -4.70 -0.71 3.59
CA PHE A 21 -5.70 -1.19 2.63
C PHE A 21 -5.34 -2.54 2.00
N GLU A 22 -6.35 -3.25 1.51
CA GLU A 22 -6.17 -4.46 0.71
C GLU A 22 -6.01 -4.13 -0.77
N TYR A 23 -5.23 -4.93 -1.47
CA TYR A 23 -4.94 -4.80 -2.89
C TYR A 23 -5.05 -6.16 -3.58
N ASP A 24 -5.90 -6.25 -4.58
CA ASP A 24 -6.19 -7.45 -5.36
C ASP A 24 -5.22 -7.68 -6.54
N GLY A 25 -4.27 -6.78 -6.72
CA GLY A 25 -3.21 -6.91 -7.71
C GLY A 25 -1.92 -7.50 -7.15
N ASP A 26 -0.94 -7.66 -8.03
CA ASP A 26 0.39 -8.17 -7.67
C ASP A 26 1.19 -7.11 -6.88
N LEU A 27 1.48 -7.42 -5.60
CA LEU A 27 2.26 -6.56 -4.72
C LEU A 27 3.71 -6.38 -5.18
N SER A 28 4.34 -7.39 -5.78
CA SER A 28 5.70 -7.26 -6.32
C SER A 28 5.72 -6.33 -7.53
N ALA A 29 4.68 -6.38 -8.37
CA ALA A 29 4.52 -5.42 -9.46
C ALA A 29 4.28 -3.99 -8.95
N LEU A 30 3.57 -3.83 -7.84
CA LEU A 30 3.38 -2.53 -7.18
C LEU A 30 4.69 -2.00 -6.58
N GLU A 31 5.44 -2.84 -5.87
CA GLU A 31 6.76 -2.50 -5.29
C GLU A 31 7.73 -2.01 -6.38
N ALA A 32 7.82 -2.72 -7.51
CA ALA A 32 8.66 -2.32 -8.63
C ALA A 32 8.30 -0.93 -9.19
N ARG A 33 7.01 -0.58 -9.22
CA ARG A 33 6.54 0.74 -9.67
C ARG A 33 6.86 1.84 -8.67
N LEU A 34 6.80 1.56 -7.37
CA LEU A 34 7.20 2.50 -6.32
C LEU A 34 8.70 2.76 -6.37
N ALA A 35 9.52 1.71 -6.51
CA ALA A 35 10.97 1.84 -6.66
C ALA A 35 11.35 2.66 -7.91
N ALA A 36 10.69 2.43 -9.05
CA ALA A 36 10.89 3.22 -10.27
C ALA A 36 10.48 4.70 -10.12
N ALA A 37 9.63 5.02 -9.15
CA ALA A 37 9.23 6.37 -8.79
C ALA A 37 10.07 6.96 -7.65
N GLU A 38 11.15 6.29 -7.23
CA GLU A 38 12.01 6.68 -6.11
C GLU A 38 11.25 6.81 -4.76
N LEU A 39 10.16 6.05 -4.62
CA LEU A 39 9.38 5.99 -3.38
C LEU A 39 9.88 4.83 -2.52
N GLY A 40 10.23 5.14 -1.27
CA GLY A 40 10.65 4.13 -0.31
C GLY A 40 9.51 3.18 0.04
N SER A 41 9.70 1.89 -0.24
CA SER A 41 8.79 0.82 0.14
C SER A 41 9.54 -0.43 0.58
N ALA A 42 8.88 -1.30 1.33
CA ALA A 42 9.40 -2.60 1.75
C ALA A 42 8.30 -3.67 1.69
N LEU A 43 8.50 -4.71 0.86
CA LEU A 43 7.63 -5.88 0.83
C LEU A 43 8.08 -6.95 1.85
N ALA A 44 7.15 -7.38 2.71
CA ALA A 44 7.35 -8.45 3.67
C ALA A 44 6.17 -9.43 3.61
N GLY A 45 6.36 -10.56 2.93
CA GLY A 45 5.31 -11.56 2.74
C GLY A 45 4.15 -11.00 1.91
N GLN A 46 2.98 -10.86 2.54
CA GLN A 46 1.75 -10.36 1.90
C GLN A 46 1.45 -8.89 2.22
N VAL A 47 2.44 -8.15 2.74
CA VAL A 47 2.28 -6.74 3.12
C VAL A 47 3.39 -5.90 2.51
N LEU A 48 3.01 -4.84 1.81
CA LEU A 48 3.90 -3.81 1.28
C LEU A 48 3.76 -2.54 2.13
N THR A 49 4.83 -2.11 2.80
CA THR A 49 4.86 -0.88 3.57
C THR A 49 5.46 0.24 2.73
N ILE A 50 4.82 1.40 2.68
CA ILE A 50 5.22 2.58 1.89
C ILE A 50 5.47 3.75 2.84
N ALA A 51 6.64 4.38 2.74
CA ALA A 51 6.96 5.56 3.53
C ALA A 51 6.22 6.80 2.99
N THR A 52 5.62 7.58 3.89
CA THR A 52 5.01 8.85 3.52
C THR A 52 5.98 10.02 3.70
N PRO A 53 5.87 11.10 2.90
CA PRO A 53 6.70 12.29 3.07
C PRO A 53 6.58 12.99 4.44
N ARG A 54 5.56 12.65 5.24
CA ARG A 54 5.31 13.21 6.57
C ARG A 54 5.82 12.31 7.71
N GLY A 55 6.58 11.26 7.40
CA GLY A 55 7.19 10.37 8.39
C GLY A 55 6.28 9.28 8.95
N GLY A 56 5.06 9.14 8.43
CA GLY A 56 4.18 7.98 8.69
C GLY A 56 4.32 6.90 7.62
N THR A 57 3.59 5.79 7.75
CA THR A 57 3.57 4.72 6.75
C THR A 57 2.17 4.42 6.22
N ILE A 58 2.14 3.79 5.04
CA ILE A 58 0.94 3.20 4.45
C ILE A 58 1.22 1.71 4.26
N ASN A 59 0.34 0.84 4.74
CA ASN A 59 0.45 -0.61 4.60
C ASN A 59 -0.54 -1.13 3.56
N VAL A 60 -0.06 -1.95 2.62
CA VAL A 60 -0.87 -2.56 1.56
C VAL A 60 -0.82 -4.07 1.70
N ALA A 61 -1.92 -4.69 2.07
CA ALA A 61 -2.03 -6.14 2.17
C ALA A 61 -2.56 -6.74 0.86
N ALA A 62 -2.15 -7.96 0.52
CA ALA A 62 -2.82 -8.70 -0.56
C ALA A 62 -4.27 -9.02 -0.15
N ALA A 63 -5.22 -8.74 -1.03
CA ALA A 63 -6.61 -9.15 -0.84
C ALA A 63 -6.73 -10.68 -0.95
N VAL A 64 -7.63 -11.28 -0.16
CA VAL A 64 -7.89 -12.73 -0.12
C VAL A 64 -8.96 -13.13 -1.13
#